data_AF-A0A9P0Q6H6-F1
#
_entry.id   AF-A0A9P0Q6H6-F1
#
_cell.length_a   1.000
_cell.length_b   1.000
_cell.length_c   1.000
_cell.angle_alpha   90.00
_cell.angle_beta   90.00
_cell.angle_gamma   90.00
#
_symmetry.space_group_name_H-M   'P 1'
#
loop_
_entity.id
_entity.type
_entity.pdbx_description
1 polymer ?
#
loop_
_entity_poly.entity_id
_entity_poly.type
_entity_poly.pdbx_seq_one_letter_code
_entity_poly.pdbx_strand_id
1 'polypeptide(L)'
;MLCIHKSSKPYVCRYCKSFHQTKMDLEAHYVACKHYAEPKMPDVKLNDKVLETPMPVEKMRFLLAILLKKISVPERLQELGFDKKLIDDVLIESIKNSGREPCTNSELSVGERLKKNVTILLEWTVPKSYMESSSWNVVQQKSCWKN
;
A
#
# COMPACT_ATOMS: atom_id res chain seq x y z
N MET A 1 -36.37 -20.72 16.33
CA MET A 1 -35.49 -20.43 15.17
C MET A 1 -36.30 -20.69 13.92
N LEU A 2 -36.75 -19.65 13.22
CA LEU A 2 -37.66 -19.80 12.08
C LEU A 2 -36.84 -20.17 10.84
N CYS A 3 -36.69 -21.48 10.62
CA CYS A 3 -36.12 -22.01 9.39
C CYS A 3 -37.12 -21.76 8.25
N ILE A 4 -36.85 -20.75 7.42
CA ILE A 4 -37.67 -20.46 6.24
C ILE A 4 -37.38 -21.54 5.20
N HIS A 5 -38.35 -22.42 5.02
CA HIS A 5 -38.31 -23.60 4.16
C HIS A 5 -38.17 -23.23 2.67
N LYS A 6 -37.22 -23.90 1.98
CA LYS A 6 -37.21 -24.17 0.53
C LYS A 6 -37.10 -22.99 -0.45
N SER A 7 -36.34 -21.94 -0.16
CA SER A 7 -35.97 -20.96 -1.20
C SER A 7 -34.81 -21.49 -2.05
N SER A 8 -35.07 -21.88 -3.31
CA SER A 8 -34.04 -22.36 -4.25
C SER A 8 -33.03 -21.28 -4.64
N LYS A 9 -33.28 -20.02 -4.28
CA LYS A 9 -32.52 -18.84 -4.68
C LYS A 9 -32.22 -17.93 -3.48
N PRO A 10 -31.24 -18.27 -2.62
CA PRO A 10 -30.94 -17.51 -1.40
C PRO A 10 -30.20 -16.18 -1.67
N TYR A 11 -29.68 -15.97 -2.88
CA TYR A 11 -28.90 -14.79 -3.23
C TYR A 11 -29.81 -13.74 -3.91
N VAL A 12 -29.82 -12.51 -3.42
CA VAL A 12 -30.69 -11.43 -3.93
C VAL A 12 -29.86 -10.24 -4.39
N CYS A 13 -30.08 -9.78 -5.61
CA CYS A 13 -29.49 -8.54 -6.12
C CYS A 13 -30.07 -7.34 -5.37
N ARG A 14 -29.22 -6.49 -4.80
CA ARG A 14 -29.67 -5.32 -4.02
C ARG A 14 -30.35 -4.24 -4.87
N TYR A 15 -30.12 -4.26 -6.19
CA TYR A 15 -30.53 -3.20 -7.09
C TYR A 15 -31.85 -3.50 -7.81
N CYS A 16 -31.96 -4.67 -8.43
CA CYS A 16 -33.19 -5.09 -9.13
C CYS A 16 -34.02 -6.10 -8.33
N LYS A 17 -33.55 -6.54 -7.15
CA LYS A 17 -34.21 -7.53 -6.29
C LYS A 17 -34.46 -8.89 -6.95
N SER A 18 -33.70 -9.24 -7.99
CA SER A 18 -33.72 -10.57 -8.59
C SER A 18 -33.11 -11.62 -7.66
N PHE A 19 -33.62 -12.85 -7.75
CA PHE A 19 -33.19 -13.99 -6.94
C PHE A 19 -32.32 -14.95 -7.76
N HIS A 20 -31.21 -15.41 -7.17
CA HIS A 20 -30.17 -16.24 -7.76
C HIS A 20 -29.88 -17.48 -6.89
N GLN A 21 -29.59 -18.62 -7.54
CA GLN A 21 -29.39 -19.91 -6.86
C GLN A 21 -28.01 -20.02 -6.22
N THR A 22 -26.99 -19.55 -6.93
CA THR A 22 -25.60 -19.57 -6.45
C THR A 22 -25.03 -18.16 -6.36
N LYS A 23 -23.95 -18.01 -5.59
CA LYS A 23 -23.18 -16.75 -5.49
C LYS A 23 -22.63 -16.33 -6.86
N MET A 24 -22.17 -17.29 -7.65
CA MET A 24 -21.60 -17.06 -8.98
C MET A 24 -22.66 -16.48 -9.95
N ASP A 25 -23.89 -16.98 -9.90
CA ASP A 25 -24.99 -16.43 -10.71
C ASP A 25 -25.34 -14.98 -10.33
N LEU A 26 -25.24 -14.64 -9.04
CA LEU A 26 -25.46 -13.28 -8.56
C LEU A 26 -24.33 -12.33 -9.02
N GLU A 27 -23.08 -12.80 -8.99
CA GLU A 27 -21.92 -12.04 -9.47
C GLU A 27 -22.00 -11.80 -10.99
N ALA A 28 -22.31 -12.84 -11.77
CA ALA A 28 -22.54 -12.70 -13.21
C ALA A 28 -23.71 -11.75 -13.52
N HIS A 29 -24.75 -11.77 -12.70
CA HIS A 29 -25.87 -10.86 -12.82
C HIS A 29 -25.48 -9.40 -12.59
N TYR A 30 -24.60 -9.08 -11.63
CA TYR A 30 -24.19 -7.68 -11.40
C TYR A 30 -23.60 -7.03 -12.65
N VAL A 31 -22.83 -7.79 -13.44
CA VAL A 31 -22.22 -7.31 -14.69
C VAL A 31 -23.28 -6.97 -15.77
N ALA A 32 -24.39 -7.70 -15.80
CA ALA A 32 -25.45 -7.55 -16.80
C ALA A 32 -26.71 -6.83 -16.29
N CYS A 33 -26.73 -6.39 -15.03
CA CYS A 33 -27.94 -5.89 -14.41
C CYS A 33 -28.22 -4.44 -14.83
N LYS A 34 -29.36 -4.23 -15.50
CA LYS A 34 -29.79 -2.89 -15.95
C LYS A 34 -30.00 -1.87 -14.82
N HIS A 35 -30.21 -2.34 -13.59
CA HIS A 35 -30.43 -1.49 -12.42
C HIS A 35 -29.18 -1.40 -11.54
N TYR A 36 -28.11 -2.12 -11.89
CA TYR A 36 -26.84 -2.03 -11.22
C TYR A 36 -26.30 -0.62 -11.45
N ALA A 37 -26.49 0.21 -10.43
CA ALA A 37 -25.52 1.24 -10.19
C ALA A 37 -24.29 0.48 -9.68
N GLU A 38 -23.22 0.47 -10.46
CA GLU A 38 -21.91 0.20 -9.89
C GLU A 38 -21.88 0.91 -8.53
N PRO A 39 -21.53 0.21 -7.43
CA PRO A 39 -21.06 0.97 -6.29
C PRO A 39 -19.93 1.80 -6.90
N LYS A 40 -20.20 3.09 -7.07
CA LYS A 40 -19.16 4.08 -7.18
C LYS A 40 -18.32 3.75 -5.95
N MET A 41 -17.23 3.00 -6.15
CA MET A 41 -16.02 3.16 -5.37
C MET A 41 -15.98 4.66 -5.16
N PRO A 42 -16.25 5.15 -3.93
CA PRO A 42 -16.74 6.50 -3.72
C PRO A 42 -15.98 7.39 -4.66
N ASP A 43 -16.67 7.96 -5.66
CA ASP A 43 -16.02 8.66 -6.76
C ASP A 43 -15.13 9.69 -6.06
N VAL A 44 -13.84 9.38 -5.96
CA VAL A 44 -12.84 10.38 -5.71
C VAL A 44 -12.89 11.13 -7.02
N LYS A 45 -13.78 12.13 -7.08
CA LYS A 45 -13.71 13.18 -8.07
C LYS A 45 -12.26 13.54 -8.11
N LEU A 46 -11.60 13.20 -9.22
CA LEU A 46 -10.28 13.67 -9.55
C LEU A 46 -10.45 15.15 -9.87
N ASN A 47 -10.76 15.95 -8.85
CA ASN A 47 -10.29 17.30 -8.80
C ASN A 47 -8.78 17.17 -8.67
N ASP A 48 -8.04 17.86 -9.53
CA ASP A 48 -6.58 18.05 -9.49
C ASP A 48 -6.10 18.69 -8.17
N LYS A 49 -6.31 17.97 -7.08
CA LYS A 49 -5.72 18.14 -5.76
C LYS A 49 -5.43 16.72 -5.31
N VAL A 50 -4.18 16.31 -5.49
CA VAL A 50 -3.61 15.06 -4.97
C VAL A 50 -4.03 14.92 -3.50
N LEU A 51 -5.10 14.17 -3.26
CA LEU A 51 -5.50 13.75 -1.93
C LEU A 51 -4.56 12.58 -1.63
N GLU A 52 -3.41 12.90 -1.02
CA GLU A 52 -2.50 11.95 -0.38
C GLU A 52 -3.33 11.09 0.58
N THR A 53 -3.94 10.02 0.09
CA THR A 53 -4.73 9.14 0.94
C THR A 53 -3.69 8.41 1.77
N PRO A 54 -3.63 8.63 3.10
CA PRO A 54 -2.53 8.11 3.91
C PRO A 54 -2.54 6.58 3.81
N MET A 55 -1.51 6.03 3.18
CA MET A 55 -1.31 4.60 3.17
C MET A 55 -1.15 4.15 4.63
N PRO A 56 -1.88 3.12 5.10
CA PRO A 56 -1.66 2.59 6.44
C PRO A 56 -0.20 2.20 6.64
N VAL A 57 0.36 2.52 7.79
CA VAL A 57 1.80 2.30 8.10
C VAL A 57 2.15 0.82 7.99
N GLU A 58 1.22 -0.05 8.37
CA GLU A 58 1.32 -1.51 8.28
C GLU A 58 1.50 -1.96 6.83
N LYS A 59 0.78 -1.33 5.90
CA LYS A 59 0.89 -1.63 4.47
C LYS A 59 2.25 -1.19 3.90
N MET A 60 2.75 -0.03 4.33
CA MET A 60 4.11 0.42 3.96
C MET A 60 5.18 -0.56 4.46
N ARG A 61 5.10 -0.98 5.73
CA ARG A 61 6.02 -1.97 6.32
C ARG A 61 5.96 -3.32 5.58
N PHE A 62 4.77 -3.77 5.22
CA PHE A 62 4.59 -5.03 4.49
C PHE A 62 5.26 -4.99 3.11
N LEU A 63 5.00 -3.94 2.32
CA LEU A 63 5.61 -3.78 1.00
C LEU A 63 7.12 -3.66 1.10
N LEU A 64 7.62 -2.96 2.12
CA LEU A 64 9.04 -2.82 2.37
C LEU A 64 9.70 -4.14 2.76
N ALA A 65 9.03 -4.97 3.57
CA ALA A 65 9.52 -6.31 3.90
C ALA A 65 9.67 -7.18 2.65
N ILE A 66 8.68 -7.14 1.74
CA ILE A 66 8.75 -7.83 0.44
C ILE A 66 9.89 -7.30 -0.40
N LEU A 67 10.05 -5.97 -0.48
CA LEU A 67 11.10 -5.33 -1.26
C LEU A 67 12.49 -5.73 -0.75
N LEU A 68 12.73 -5.62 0.56
CA LEU A 68 14.00 -6.02 1.20
C LEU A 68 14.32 -7.49 0.96
N LYS A 69 13.32 -8.37 1.04
CA LYS A 69 13.46 -9.81 0.74
C LYS A 69 13.81 -10.09 -0.72
N LYS A 70 13.39 -9.24 -1.65
CA LYS A 70 13.68 -9.41 -3.09
C LYS A 70 15.05 -8.87 -3.48
N ILE A 71 15.50 -7.77 -2.87
CA ILE A 71 16.76 -7.11 -3.26
C ILE A 71 17.97 -7.56 -2.43
N SER A 72 17.74 -8.14 -1.24
CA SER A 72 18.81 -8.56 -0.33
C SER A 72 19.04 -10.07 -0.36
N VAL A 73 20.29 -10.48 -0.15
CA VAL A 73 20.67 -11.87 0.11
C VAL A 73 20.12 -12.28 1.50
N PRO A 74 19.54 -13.49 1.66
CA PRO A 74 18.88 -13.91 2.91
C PRO A 74 19.80 -13.87 4.14
N GLU A 75 21.08 -14.19 4.00
CA GLU A 75 22.07 -14.16 5.10
C GLU A 75 22.25 -12.74 5.64
N ARG A 76 22.51 -11.77 4.75
CA ARG A 76 22.63 -10.35 5.08
C ARG A 76 21.34 -9.79 5.68
N LEU A 77 20.19 -10.26 5.21
CA LEU A 77 18.89 -9.85 5.72
C LEU A 77 18.66 -10.39 7.15
N GLN A 78 19.12 -11.60 7.44
CA GLN A 78 19.07 -12.20 8.77
C GLN A 78 20.00 -11.50 9.77
N GLU A 79 21.20 -11.08 9.34
CA GLU A 79 22.14 -10.27 10.15
C GLU A 79 21.53 -8.94 10.58
N LEU A 80 20.76 -8.30 9.69
CA LEU A 80 20.02 -7.08 9.99
C LEU A 80 18.87 -7.31 11.00
N GLY A 81 18.53 -8.58 11.28
CA GLY A 81 17.46 -8.95 12.20
C GLY A 81 16.08 -8.99 11.55
N PHE A 82 15.98 -9.24 10.25
CA PHE A 82 14.72 -9.50 9.58
C PHE A 82 13.99 -10.69 10.24
N ASP A 83 12.66 -10.63 10.31
CA ASP A 83 11.77 -11.50 11.11
C ASP A 83 11.94 -11.44 12.65
N LYS A 84 12.95 -10.72 13.17
CA LYS A 84 13.17 -10.55 14.63
C LYS A 84 12.98 -9.12 15.13
N LYS A 85 13.13 -8.12 14.26
CA LYS A 85 13.00 -6.69 14.55
C LYS A 85 11.88 -6.06 13.73
N LEU A 86 11.45 -4.85 14.11
CA LEU A 86 10.52 -4.08 13.29
C LEU A 86 11.18 -3.71 11.96
N ILE A 87 10.38 -3.68 10.90
CA ILE A 87 10.84 -3.31 9.56
C ILE A 87 11.45 -1.90 9.55
N ASP A 88 10.95 -1.00 10.40
CA ASP A 88 11.48 0.36 10.57
C ASP A 88 12.95 0.32 11.04
N ASP A 89 13.29 -0.54 12.01
CA ASP A 89 14.66 -0.68 12.52
C ASP A 89 15.58 -1.37 11.51
N VAL A 90 15.06 -2.41 10.84
CA VAL A 90 15.78 -3.11 9.76
C VAL A 90 16.08 -2.14 8.62
N LEU A 91 15.16 -1.25 8.27
CA LEU A 91 15.36 -0.22 7.25
C LEU A 91 16.46 0.76 7.66
N ILE A 92 16.42 1.25 8.92
CA ILE A 92 17.45 2.15 9.45
C ILE A 92 18.82 1.50 9.35
N GLU A 93 18.95 0.25 9.78
CA GLU A 93 20.22 -0.48 9.73
C GLU A 93 20.65 -0.77 8.29
N SER A 94 19.71 -1.08 7.40
CA SER A 94 19.99 -1.25 5.97
C SER A 94 20.53 0.03 5.33
N ILE A 95 20.01 1.20 5.72
CA ILE A 95 20.48 2.50 5.22
C ILE A 95 21.89 2.79 5.76
N LYS A 96 22.14 2.53 7.05
CA LYS A 96 23.48 2.68 7.66
C LYS A 96 24.51 1.76 7.01
N ASN A 97 24.16 0.49 6.77
CA ASN A 97 25.02 -0.47 6.10
C ASN A 97 25.30 -0.11 4.63
N SER A 98 24.51 0.81 4.06
CA SER A 98 24.75 1.38 2.74
C SER A 98 25.59 2.66 2.77
N GLY A 99 26.09 3.06 3.96
CA GLY A 99 26.91 4.27 4.17
C GLY A 99 26.11 5.57 4.21
N ARG A 100 24.82 5.52 4.52
CA ARG A 100 23.93 6.70 4.52
C ARG A 100 23.36 6.98 5.90
N GLU A 101 22.91 8.22 6.08
CA GLU A 101 22.29 8.66 7.33
C GLU A 101 20.78 8.43 7.29
N PRO A 102 20.24 7.53 8.13
CA PRO A 102 18.81 7.37 8.27
C PRO A 102 18.18 8.55 9.02
N CYS A 103 16.93 8.86 8.71
CA CYS A 103 16.15 9.83 9.47
C CYS A 103 15.71 9.22 10.80
N THR A 104 16.24 9.74 11.91
CA THR A 104 15.89 9.36 13.28
C THR A 104 15.13 10.44 14.04
N ASN A 105 14.73 11.52 13.39
CA ASN A 105 14.05 12.65 14.03
C ASN A 105 12.79 12.21 14.78
N SER A 106 12.83 12.35 16.11
CA SER A 106 11.73 11.99 17.01
C SER A 106 10.54 12.94 16.94
N GLU A 107 10.70 14.10 16.30
CA GLU A 107 9.65 15.11 16.11
C GLU A 107 8.66 14.75 14.99
N LEU A 108 9.01 13.79 14.13
CA LEU A 108 8.17 13.34 13.02
C LEU A 108 7.25 12.19 13.46
N SER A 109 6.06 12.11 12.85
CA SER A 109 5.21 10.94 13.04
C SER A 109 5.89 9.67 12.52
N VAL A 110 5.49 8.52 13.04
CA VAL A 110 6.02 7.21 12.62
C VAL A 110 5.92 7.01 11.10
N GLY A 111 4.78 7.39 10.51
CA GLY A 111 4.55 7.29 9.07
C GLY A 111 5.43 8.24 8.26
N GLU A 112 5.63 9.48 8.70
CA GLU A 112 6.49 10.44 8.00
C GLU A 112 7.97 10.05 8.06
N ARG A 113 8.43 9.56 9.22
CA ARG A 113 9.78 9.05 9.38
C ARG A 113 10.03 7.84 8.49
N LEU A 114 9.07 6.91 8.45
CA LEU A 114 9.13 5.75 7.56
C LEU A 114 9.15 6.20 6.08
N LYS A 115 8.29 7.15 5.68
CA LYS A 115 8.26 7.69 4.32
C LYS A 115 9.61 8.29 3.92
N LYS A 116 10.24 9.09 4.79
CA LYS A 116 11.57 9.66 4.53
C LYS A 116 12.64 8.58 4.37
N ASN A 117 12.68 7.59 5.26
CA ASN A 117 13.65 6.51 5.17
C ASN A 117 13.44 5.64 3.92
N VAL A 118 12.19 5.42 3.51
CA VAL A 118 11.86 4.73 2.26
C VAL A 118 12.35 5.54 1.05
N THR A 119 12.14 6.85 1.03
CA THR A 119 12.67 7.72 -0.04
C THR A 119 14.19 7.63 -0.13
N ILE A 120 14.90 7.68 1.00
CA ILE A 120 16.37 7.53 1.07
C ILE A 120 16.83 6.18 0.52
N LEU A 121 16.07 5.11 0.75
CA LEU A 121 16.38 3.81 0.17
C LEU A 121 16.19 3.83 -1.35
N LEU A 122 15.00 4.27 -1.81
CA LEU A 122 14.57 4.20 -3.20
C LEU A 122 15.38 5.09 -4.13
N GLU A 123 15.76 6.30 -3.69
CA GLU A 123 16.54 7.26 -4.48
C GLU A 123 17.82 6.65 -5.05
N TRP A 124 18.34 5.64 -4.37
CA TRP A 124 19.61 5.02 -4.72
C TRP A 124 19.51 3.58 -5.21
N THR A 125 18.46 2.85 -4.84
CA THR A 125 18.21 1.53 -5.42
C THR A 125 17.59 1.63 -6.80
N VAL A 126 16.96 2.76 -7.14
CA VAL A 126 16.23 2.97 -8.39
C VAL A 126 16.92 4.07 -9.21
N PRO A 127 17.34 3.80 -10.47
CA PRO A 127 17.88 4.84 -11.34
C PRO A 127 16.88 5.97 -11.59
N LYS A 128 17.36 7.21 -11.71
CA LYS A 128 16.53 8.42 -11.88
C LYS A 128 15.60 8.36 -13.09
N SER A 129 16.05 7.72 -14.18
CA SER A 129 15.25 7.51 -15.39
C SER A 129 13.95 6.71 -15.14
N TYR A 130 13.96 5.79 -14.16
CA TYR A 130 12.75 5.04 -13.78
C TYR A 130 11.82 5.89 -12.90
N MET A 131 12.36 6.77 -12.04
CA MET A 131 11.56 7.70 -11.24
C MET A 131 10.92 8.83 -12.07
N GLU A 132 11.54 9.26 -13.17
CA GLU A 132 11.00 10.30 -14.06
C GLU A 132 9.79 9.82 -14.87
N SER A 133 9.70 8.52 -15.17
CA SER A 133 8.54 7.92 -15.85
C SER A 133 7.30 7.77 -14.95
N SER A 134 7.50 7.82 -13.63
CA SER A 134 6.46 7.66 -12.61
C SER A 134 6.40 8.95 -11.79
N SER A 135 5.58 9.91 -12.21
CA SER A 135 5.44 11.26 -11.62
C SER A 135 5.46 11.32 -10.08
N TRP A 136 6.67 11.33 -9.50
CA TRP A 136 6.96 11.54 -8.07
C TRP A 136 8.09 12.58 -7.98
N ASN A 137 7.89 13.73 -8.62
CA ASN A 137 8.75 14.89 -8.50
C ASN A 137 8.03 15.95 -7.69
N VAL A 138 8.05 15.86 -6.36
CA VAL A 138 7.79 17.02 -5.49
C VAL A 138 8.61 16.92 -4.20
N VAL A 139 9.73 17.65 -4.21
CA VAL A 139 10.30 18.42 -3.08
C VAL A 139 10.84 17.61 -1.88
N GLN A 140 12.16 17.40 -1.86
CA GLN A 140 13.01 17.80 -0.71
C GLN A 140 14.50 17.69 -1.06
N GLN A 141 14.96 18.52 -2.00
CA GLN A 141 16.37 18.92 -2.03
C GLN A 141 16.49 20.27 -1.30
N LYS A 142 17.53 20.36 -0.45
CA LYS A 142 17.96 21.49 0.40
C LYS A 142 17.45 21.42 1.85
N SER A 143 18.17 20.71 2.72
CA SER A 143 18.50 21.13 4.10
C SER A 143 19.46 20.16 4.83
N CYS A 144 20.54 19.70 4.20
CA CYS A 144 21.59 18.99 4.96
C CYS A 144 23.00 19.10 4.36
N TRP A 145 23.34 20.22 3.73
CA TRP A 145 24.72 20.57 3.39
C TRP A 145 24.99 21.98 3.94
N LYS A 146 25.17 22.03 5.27
CA LYS A 146 25.91 23.08 5.98
C LYS A 146 26.53 22.45 7.22
N ASN A 147 27.70 21.86 7.04
CA ASN A 147 28.94 22.24 7.72
C ASN A 147 30.10 21.50 7.06
#